data_AF-A0A821G0C3-F1
#
_entry.id   AF-A0A821G0C3-F1
#
_cell.length_a   1.000
_cell.length_b   1.000
_cell.length_c   1.000
_cell.angle_alpha   90.00
_cell.angle_beta   90.00
_cell.angle_gamma   90.00
#
_symmetry.space_group_name_H-M   'P 1'
#
loop_
_entity.id
_entity.type
_entity.pdbx_description
1 polymer ?
#
loop_
_entity_poly.entity_id
_entity_poly.type
_entity_poly.pdbx_seq_one_letter_code
_entity_poly.pdbx_strand_id
1 'polypeptide(L)'
;MNFLKKQLNIASTPRPHIERPAGSDELYKRLCVEVRGHDPAVLESYERFVRLVSTQLDIQLANIENPPFFTERWTLLRSKFAKKKYWREYEIRTYYKKFH
;
A
#
# COMPACT_ATOMS: atom_id res chain seq x y z
N MET A 1 -26.38 32.06 25.69
CA MET A 1 -26.22 30.62 25.39
C MET A 1 -24.90 30.44 24.66
N ASN A 2 -23.83 30.29 25.45
CA ASN A 2 -22.45 30.30 24.96
C ASN A 2 -22.07 28.89 24.51
N PHE A 3 -22.30 28.60 23.23
CA PHE A 3 -21.81 27.39 22.60
C PHE A 3 -20.29 27.49 22.45
N LEU A 4 -19.63 26.90 23.44
CA LEU A 4 -18.22 26.54 23.54
C LEU A 4 -17.53 26.42 22.18
N LYS A 5 -16.69 27.43 21.88
CA LYS A 5 -15.49 27.25 21.05
C LYS A 5 -14.65 26.16 21.70
N LYS A 6 -14.85 24.91 21.29
CA LYS A 6 -13.88 23.84 21.54
C LYS A 6 -12.74 24.06 20.55
N GLN A 7 -11.90 25.04 20.88
CA GLN A 7 -10.57 25.16 20.30
C GLN A 7 -9.90 23.79 20.48
N LEU A 8 -9.58 23.12 19.38
CA LEU A 8 -8.72 21.96 19.42
C LEU A 8 -7.33 22.46 19.84
N ASN A 9 -7.07 22.42 21.16
CA ASN A 9 -5.73 22.54 21.71
C ASN A 9 -4.92 21.36 21.16
N ILE A 10 -4.21 21.59 20.06
CA ILE A 10 -3.07 20.78 19.65
C ILE A 10 -1.92 21.18 20.58
N ALA A 11 -2.10 20.88 21.87
CA ALA A 11 -1.04 21.01 22.84
C ALA A 11 0.03 19.98 22.46
N SER A 12 1.25 20.48 22.28
CA SER A 12 2.51 19.75 22.12
C SER A 12 2.46 18.33 22.68
N THR A 13 2.23 17.34 21.83
CA THR A 13 2.54 15.96 22.20
C THR A 13 4.06 15.92 22.36
N PRO A 14 4.61 15.52 23.53
CA PRO A 14 6.04 15.39 23.68
C PRO A 14 6.53 14.42 22.62
N ARG A 15 7.48 14.85 21.79
CA ARG A 15 8.11 13.98 20.80
C ARG A 15 8.67 12.76 21.56
N PRO A 16 8.43 11.53 21.09
CA PRO A 16 9.02 10.37 21.75
C PRO A 16 10.53 10.56 21.81
N HIS A 17 11.10 10.41 23.00
CA HIS A 17 12.54 10.43 23.17
C HIS A 17 13.08 9.12 22.59
N ILE A 18 13.74 9.20 21.43
CA ILE A 18 14.35 8.06 20.77
C ILE A 18 15.78 7.96 21.30
N GLU A 19 16.06 6.94 22.11
CA GLU A 19 17.41 6.63 22.55
C GLU A 19 18.23 6.15 21.34
N ARG A 20 19.37 6.78 21.08
CA ARG A 20 20.26 6.36 19.98
C ARG A 20 21.01 5.11 20.41
N PRO A 21 21.04 4.04 19.59
CA PRO A 21 21.84 2.86 19.90
C PRO A 21 23.33 3.22 19.92
N ALA A 22 24.10 2.56 20.77
CA ALA A 22 25.55 2.79 20.90
C ALA A 22 26.39 2.18 19.75
N GLY A 23 25.75 1.45 18.83
CA GLY A 23 26.40 0.78 17.70
C GLY A 23 26.46 1.63 16.42
N SER A 24 27.13 1.10 15.39
CA SER A 24 27.14 1.70 14.05
C SER A 24 25.82 1.46 13.31
N ASP A 25 25.41 2.42 12.47
CA ASP A 25 24.22 2.29 11.63
C ASP A 25 24.41 1.25 10.51
N GLU A 26 23.32 0.56 10.16
CA GLU A 26 23.27 -0.36 9.02
C GLU A 26 23.02 0.41 7.72
N LEU A 27 23.86 0.16 6.71
CA LEU A 27 23.75 0.80 5.41
C LEU A 27 23.17 -0.16 4.37
N TYR A 28 22.12 0.28 3.70
CA TYR A 28 21.47 -0.47 2.63
C TYR A 28 21.87 0.13 1.28
N LYS A 29 22.37 -0.72 0.36
CA LYS A 29 22.76 -0.27 -0.99
C LYS A 29 21.56 0.07 -1.87
N ARG A 30 20.48 -0.70 -1.75
CA ARG A 30 19.23 -0.53 -2.51
C ARG A 30 18.07 -1.12 -1.71
N LEU A 31 16.93 -0.45 -1.75
CA LEU A 31 15.68 -0.93 -1.17
C LEU A 31 14.67 -1.14 -2.30
N CYS A 32 14.26 -2.39 -2.53
CA CYS A 32 13.22 -2.70 -3.52
C CYS A 32 11.93 -3.03 -2.79
N VAL A 33 10.88 -2.24 -3.02
CA VAL A 33 9.56 -2.43 -2.40
C VAL A 33 8.58 -2.87 -3.47
N GLU A 34 8.00 -4.07 -3.32
CA GLU A 34 6.92 -4.55 -4.17
C GLU A 34 5.59 -4.47 -3.42
N VAL A 35 4.63 -3.75 -3.99
CA VAL A 35 3.29 -3.58 -3.45
C VAL A 35 2.30 -4.28 -4.36
N ARG A 36 1.40 -5.06 -3.75
CA ARG A 36 0.34 -5.79 -4.43
C ARG A 36 -1.01 -5.31 -3.96
N GLY A 37 -1.98 -5.20 -4.87
CA GLY A 37 -3.32 -4.77 -4.53
C GLY A 37 -4.36 -5.22 -5.54
N HIS A 38 -5.62 -5.28 -5.12
CA HIS A 38 -6.74 -5.63 -5.99
C HIS A 38 -7.33 -4.41 -6.71
N ASP A 39 -7.17 -3.21 -6.15
CA ASP A 39 -7.68 -1.98 -6.73
C ASP A 39 -6.52 -1.14 -7.31
N PRO A 40 -6.51 -0.86 -8.63
CA PRO A 40 -5.47 -0.04 -9.24
C PRO A 40 -5.48 1.42 -8.73
N ALA A 41 -6.65 1.98 -8.39
CA ALA A 41 -6.75 3.36 -7.92
C ALA A 41 -6.05 3.55 -6.56
N VAL A 42 -6.09 2.54 -5.70
CA VAL A 42 -5.38 2.53 -4.42
C VAL A 42 -3.87 2.45 -4.62
N LEU A 43 -3.40 1.68 -5.59
CA LEU A 43 -1.97 1.63 -5.93
C LEU A 43 -1.48 2.95 -6.53
N GLU A 44 -2.33 3.68 -7.23
CA GLU A 44 -2.01 5.03 -7.73
C GLU A 44 -1.94 6.07 -6.61
N SER A 45 -2.90 6.06 -5.69
CA SER A 45 -2.85 6.97 -4.54
C SER A 45 -1.62 6.70 -3.65
N TYR A 46 -1.27 5.43 -3.47
CA TYR A 46 -0.07 5.04 -2.74
C TYR A 46 1.22 5.50 -3.42
N GLU A 47 1.32 5.38 -4.75
CA GLU A 47 2.46 5.93 -5.50
C GLU A 47 2.64 7.43 -5.28
N ARG A 48 1.54 8.20 -5.31
CA ARG A 48 1.58 9.66 -5.06
C ARG A 48 2.07 9.96 -3.65
N PHE A 49 1.63 9.19 -2.67
CA PHE A 49 2.11 9.29 -1.29
C PHE A 49 3.61 8.99 -1.18
N VAL A 50 4.09 7.89 -1.78
CA VAL A 50 5.51 7.52 -1.75
C VAL A 50 6.38 8.60 -2.40
N ARG A 51 5.95 9.17 -3.53
CA ARG A 51 6.66 10.29 -4.17
C ARG A 51 6.77 11.50 -3.24
N LEU A 52 5.66 11.88 -2.60
CA LEU A 52 5.65 13.02 -1.68
C LEU A 52 6.57 12.79 -0.48
N VAL A 53 6.52 11.61 0.13
CA VAL A 53 7.37 11.26 1.27
C VAL A 53 8.84 11.19 0.88
N SER A 54 9.15 10.63 -0.29
CA SER A 54 10.53 10.54 -0.79
C SER A 54 11.15 11.93 -0.97
N THR A 55 10.39 12.89 -1.53
CA THR A 55 10.82 14.29 -1.63
C THR A 55 11.03 14.93 -0.26
N GLN A 56 10.17 14.64 0.72
CA GLN A 56 10.26 15.24 2.05
C GLN A 56 11.42 14.69 2.88
N LEU A 57 11.75 13.40 2.70
CA LEU A 57 12.84 12.71 3.41
C LEU A 57 14.16 12.71 2.62
N ASP A 58 14.19 13.34 1.45
CA ASP A 58 15.32 13.38 0.52
C ASP A 58 15.86 11.98 0.16
N ILE A 59 14.95 11.04 -0.06
CA ILE A 59 15.27 9.68 -0.49
C ILE A 59 15.18 9.63 -2.01
N GLN A 60 16.26 9.13 -2.64
CA GLN A 60 16.31 8.97 -4.10
C GLN A 60 15.46 7.77 -4.51
N LEU A 61 14.39 8.04 -5.27
CA LEU A 61 13.58 7.00 -5.92
C LEU A 61 14.09 6.81 -7.34
N ALA A 62 14.62 5.63 -7.67
CA ALA A 62 15.27 5.38 -8.95
C ALA A 62 14.24 5.15 -10.06
N ASN A 63 13.29 4.23 -9.85
CA ASN A 63 12.26 3.92 -10.85
C ASN A 63 10.99 3.36 -10.21
N ILE A 64 9.85 3.65 -10.84
CA ILE A 64 8.56 3.04 -10.53
C ILE A 64 8.17 2.16 -11.70
N GLU A 65 8.12 0.85 -11.47
CA GLU A 65 7.71 -0.12 -12.47
C GLU A 65 6.29 -0.61 -12.16
N ASN A 66 5.49 -0.74 -13.23
CA ASN A 66 4.16 -1.33 -13.17
C ASN A 66 4.18 -2.64 -13.97
N PRO A 67 4.55 -3.78 -13.35
CA PRO A 67 4.49 -5.08 -13.98
C PRO A 67 3.08 -5.42 -14.49
N PRO A 68 2.94 -6.33 -15.46
CA PRO A 68 1.64 -6.82 -15.87
C PRO A 68 0.88 -7.41 -14.68
N PHE A 69 -0.42 -7.13 -14.61
CA PHE A 69 -1.27 -7.68 -13.56
C PHE A 69 -1.47 -9.18 -13.75
N PHE A 70 -1.66 -9.88 -12.64
CA PHE A 70 -1.93 -11.31 -12.63
C PHE A 70 -3.41 -11.54 -12.40
N THR A 71 -4.03 -12.30 -13.30
CA THR A 71 -5.43 -12.70 -13.21
C THR A 71 -5.51 -14.19 -12.93
N GLU A 72 -6.05 -14.54 -11.77
CA GLU A 72 -6.38 -15.92 -11.44
C GLU A 72 -7.88 -16.17 -11.71
N ARG A 73 -8.20 -17.30 -12.35
CA ARG A 73 -9.58 -17.66 -12.71
C ARG A 73 -9.96 -18.99 -12.11
N TRP A 74 -11.08 -19.01 -11.40
CA TRP A 74 -11.65 -20.23 -10.82
C TRP A 74 -13.02 -20.52 -11.41
N THR A 75 -13.19 -21.72 -11.95
CA THR A 75 -14.45 -22.16 -12.52
C THR A 75 -15.10 -23.16 -11.59
N LEU A 76 -16.26 -22.79 -11.04
CA LEU A 76 -17.01 -23.59 -10.08
C LEU A 76 -18.39 -23.95 -10.63
N LEU A 77 -18.88 -25.14 -10.29
CA LEU A 77 -20.28 -25.48 -10.54
C LEU A 77 -21.20 -24.54 -9.76
N ARG A 78 -22.27 -24.07 -10.39
CA ARG A 78 -23.26 -23.21 -9.72
C ARG A 78 -24.11 -23.99 -8.72
N SER A 79 -24.31 -25.29 -8.93
CA SER A 79 -25.19 -26.15 -8.13
C SER A 79 -24.41 -27.23 -7.40
N LYS A 80 -24.96 -27.69 -6.27
CA LYS A 80 -24.36 -28.75 -5.45
C LYS A 80 -24.45 -30.15 -6.09
N PHE A 81 -25.49 -30.43 -6.89
CA PHE A 81 -25.71 -31.77 -7.46
C PHE A 81 -26.18 -31.73 -8.93
N ALA A 82 -25.59 -32.61 -9.75
CA ALA A 82 -26.03 -33.03 -11.10
C ALA A 82 -26.50 -31.95 -12.08
N LYS A 83 -25.85 -30.77 -12.12
CA LYS A 83 -26.14 -29.69 -13.09
C LYS A 83 -24.86 -29.13 -13.75
N LYS A 84 -24.15 -29.96 -14.53
CA LYS A 84 -22.84 -29.64 -15.14
C LYS A 84 -22.85 -28.47 -16.14
N LYS A 85 -23.97 -28.25 -16.84
CA LYS A 85 -24.11 -27.16 -17.84
C LYS A 85 -23.99 -25.75 -17.22
N TYR A 86 -24.26 -25.59 -15.92
CA TYR A 86 -24.27 -24.29 -15.27
C TYR A 86 -23.06 -24.13 -14.36
N TRP A 87 -22.05 -23.40 -14.84
CA TRP A 87 -20.87 -23.01 -14.06
C TRP A 87 -20.86 -21.49 -13.81
N ARG A 88 -19.99 -21.07 -12.88
CA ARG A 88 -19.62 -19.69 -12.61
C ARG A 88 -18.12 -19.57 -12.73
N GLU A 89 -17.67 -18.50 -13.36
CA GLU A 89 -16.26 -18.13 -13.44
C GLU A 89 -16.03 -16.95 -12.51
N TYR A 90 -15.05 -17.10 -11.63
CA TYR A 90 -14.61 -16.07 -10.71
C TYR A 90 -13.22 -15.60 -11.13
N GLU A 91 -12.96 -14.30 -10.98
CA GLU A 91 -11.69 -13.69 -11.32
C GLU A 91 -11.11 -12.98 -10.09
N ILE A 92 -9.83 -13.22 -9.80
CA ILE A 92 -9.06 -12.48 -8.81
C ILE A 92 -7.96 -11.72 -9.56
N ARG A 93 -8.01 -10.39 -9.49
CA ARG A 93 -7.02 -9.51 -10.13
C ARG A 93 -6.02 -9.03 -9.09
N THR A 94 -4.73 -9.23 -9.38
CA THR A 94 -3.63 -8.73 -8.56
C THR A 94 -2.79 -7.79 -9.40
N TYR A 95 -2.81 -6.51 -9.02
CA TYR A 95 -1.99 -5.46 -9.61
C TYR A 95 -0.71 -5.28 -8.80
N TYR A 96 0.36 -4.86 -9.48
CA TYR A 96 1.70 -4.74 -8.90
C TYR A 96 2.23 -3.33 -9.11
N LYS A 97 2.94 -2.82 -8.10
CA LYS A 97 3.86 -1.69 -8.23
C LYS A 97 5.18 -2.00 -7.57
N LYS A 98 6.27 -1.73 -8.28
CA LYS A 98 7.63 -1.90 -7.76
C LYS A 98 8.32 -0.55 -7.68
N PHE A 99 8.85 -0.25 -6.50
CA PHE A 99 9.64 0.93 -6.21
C PHE A 99 11.09 0.49 -6.06
N HIS A 100 11.98 1.06 -6.87
CA HIS A 100 13.43 0.82 -6.86
C HIS A 100 14.22 2.05 -6.44
#